data_AF-A0A959SGT8-F1
#
_entry.id   AF-A0A959SGT8-F1
#
_cell.length_a   1.000
_cell.length_b   1.000
_cell.length_c   1.000
_cell.angle_alpha   90.00
_cell.angle_beta   90.00
_cell.angle_gamma   90.00
#
_symmetry.space_group_name_H-M   'P 1'
#
loop_
_entity.id
_entity.type
_entity.pdbx_description
1 polymer ?
#
loop_
_entity_poly.entity_id
_entity_poly.type
_entity_poly.pdbx_seq_one_letter_code
_entity_poly.pdbx_strand_id
1 'polypeptide(L)'
;LSGSLGTGYSGRDIRTVGDPVIGDPVIIGATAGGEVVYAPNISYNTELTPFSTQLDQNLNQSIGFTLNIPIFNNMRNNYSVQQARVQHEKTRNGMTSLRNDLQRNVLDALVQQRSAHRQFLAASKAVESGTVALEFAQERYDQGVITVIELNTAKTTLNNSTANLINAKYQYLMASKYLDILQGIPVSL
;
A
#
# COMPACT_ATOMS: atom_id res chain seq x y z
N LEU A 1 10.78 -4.16 29.79
CA LEU A 1 11.42 -2.92 30.27
C LEU A 1 10.61 -1.78 29.70
N SER A 2 10.01 -0.96 30.55
CA SER A 2 9.25 0.22 30.14
C SER A 2 9.66 1.39 31.03
N GLY A 3 9.76 2.58 30.44
CA GLY A 3 10.01 3.83 31.16
C GLY A 3 8.93 4.84 30.84
N SER A 4 8.63 5.72 31.80
CA SER A 4 7.79 6.89 31.58
C SER A 4 8.47 8.14 32.13
N LEU A 5 8.26 9.25 31.42
CA LEU A 5 8.71 10.59 31.78
C LEU A 5 7.52 11.52 31.58
N GLY A 6 7.16 12.29 32.60
CA GLY A 6 6.03 13.22 32.54
C GLY A 6 6.30 14.44 33.40
N THR A 7 5.63 15.55 33.09
CA THR A 7 5.67 16.78 33.89
C THR A 7 4.31 17.47 33.78
N GLY A 8 3.99 18.32 34.75
CA GLY A 8 2.71 19.03 34.83
C GLY A 8 2.90 20.50 35.20
N TYR A 9 1.93 21.33 34.83
CA TYR A 9 1.87 22.73 35.23
C TYR A 9 0.50 23.06 35.80
N SER A 10 0.43 24.07 36.66
CA SER A 10 -0.81 24.59 37.23
C SER A 10 -0.83 26.12 37.15
N GLY A 11 -1.87 26.66 36.52
CA GLY A 11 -2.08 28.12 36.44
C GLY A 11 -2.50 28.77 37.76
N ARG A 12 -2.59 28.00 38.85
CA ARG A 12 -2.93 28.47 40.20
C ARG A 12 -1.82 28.22 41.21
N ASP A 13 -0.67 27.71 40.76
CA ASP A 13 0.48 27.51 41.63
C ASP A 13 1.10 28.87 41.98
N ILE A 14 1.15 29.18 43.27
CA ILE A 14 1.69 30.42 43.80
C ILE A 14 2.85 30.13 44.75
N ARG A 15 3.86 30.98 44.69
CA ARG A 15 5.03 30.92 45.57
C ARG A 15 5.12 32.21 46.38
N THR A 16 5.53 32.10 47.62
CA THR A 16 5.87 33.26 48.46
C THR A 16 7.17 33.91 47.99
N VAL A 17 7.18 35.24 47.90
CA VAL A 17 8.32 36.01 47.36
C VAL A 17 8.74 37.08 48.36
N GLY A 18 10.02 37.08 48.68
CA GLY A 18 10.61 38.06 49.60
C GLY A 18 10.28 37.79 51.07
N ASP A 19 10.69 38.75 51.89
CA ASP A 19 10.46 38.72 53.33
C ASP A 19 9.00 39.08 53.68
N PRO A 20 8.44 38.53 54.77
CA PRO A 20 7.09 38.87 55.18
C PRO A 20 6.96 40.36 55.52
N VAL A 21 5.88 40.97 55.05
CA VAL A 21 5.54 42.34 55.42
C VAL A 21 4.84 42.31 56.77
N ILE A 22 5.46 42.91 57.78
CA ILE A 22 4.89 43.07 59.12
C ILE A 22 4.01 44.32 59.10
N GLY A 23 2.69 44.12 59.17
CA GLY A 23 1.70 45.19 59.30
C GLY A 23 1.46 45.59 60.75
N ASP A 24 0.64 46.63 60.94
CA ASP A 24 0.29 47.10 62.28
C ASP A 24 -0.32 45.97 63.14
N PRO A 25 0.01 45.91 64.45
CA PRO A 25 -0.50 44.86 65.33
C PRO A 25 -2.03 44.89 65.40
N VAL A 26 -2.66 43.74 65.25
CA VAL A 26 -4.12 43.61 65.34
C VAL A 26 -4.52 43.13 66.72
N ILE A 27 -5.64 43.66 67.21
CA ILE A 27 -6.24 43.20 68.47
C ILE A 27 -6.87 41.83 68.23
N ILE A 28 -6.38 40.82 68.95
CA ILE A 28 -6.89 39.44 68.84
C ILE A 28 -7.78 39.02 70.01
N GLY A 29 -7.92 39.88 71.02
CA GLY A 29 -8.81 39.67 72.15
C GLY A 29 -8.46 40.57 73.32
N ALA A 30 -9.13 40.35 74.44
CA ALA A 30 -8.79 40.97 75.73
C ALA A 30 -8.72 39.90 76.81
N THR A 31 -7.84 40.08 77.80
CA THR A 31 -7.71 39.17 78.94
C THR A 31 -8.93 39.29 79.87
N ALA A 32 -9.12 38.34 80.80
CA ALA A 32 -10.24 38.39 81.75
C ALA A 32 -10.25 39.64 82.65
N GLY A 33 -9.14 40.39 82.71
CA GLY A 33 -9.02 41.70 83.38
C GLY A 33 -9.28 42.92 82.49
N GLY A 34 -9.62 42.74 81.20
CA GLY A 34 -9.98 43.82 80.27
C GLY A 34 -8.80 44.41 79.46
N GLU A 35 -7.60 43.87 79.57
CA GLU A 35 -6.43 44.35 78.81
C GLU A 35 -6.43 43.81 77.38
N VAL A 36 -6.22 44.70 76.42
CA VAL A 36 -6.20 44.38 75.00
C VAL A 36 -4.91 43.64 74.61
N VAL A 37 -5.04 42.47 73.99
CA VAL A 37 -3.93 41.65 73.51
C VAL A 37 -3.75 41.85 72.01
N TYR A 38 -2.56 42.31 71.63
CA TYR A 38 -2.17 42.50 70.23
C TYR A 38 -1.34 41.32 69.73
N ALA A 39 -1.55 40.95 68.46
CA ALA A 39 -0.69 40.02 67.75
C ALA A 39 -0.13 40.68 66.47
N PRO A 40 1.11 40.32 66.06
CA PRO A 40 1.70 40.84 64.83
C PRO A 40 0.90 40.36 63.61
N ASN A 41 0.58 41.29 62.71
CA ASN A 41 0.00 40.97 61.42
C ASN A 41 1.13 40.66 60.43
N ILE A 42 1.31 39.39 60.10
CA ILE A 42 2.35 38.95 59.17
C ILE A 42 1.67 38.59 57.85
N SER A 43 1.92 39.38 56.81
CA SER A 43 1.42 39.12 55.46
C SER A 43 2.57 38.71 54.54
N TYR A 44 2.33 37.71 53.70
CA TYR A 44 3.31 37.21 52.74
C TYR A 44 2.96 37.69 51.34
N ASN A 45 3.92 38.25 50.63
CA ASN A 45 3.73 38.53 49.21
C ASN A 45 3.78 37.21 48.43
N THR A 46 2.81 37.00 47.54
CA THR A 46 2.71 35.77 46.74
C THR A 46 2.66 36.13 45.26
N GLU A 47 3.39 35.39 44.44
CA GLU A 47 3.37 35.51 42.98
C GLU A 47 3.07 34.15 42.34
N LEU A 48 2.64 34.15 41.07
CA LEU A 48 2.48 32.92 40.31
C LEU A 48 3.85 32.29 40.06
N THR A 49 4.00 31.00 40.39
CA THR A 49 5.26 30.29 40.16
C THR A 49 5.57 30.26 38.66
N PRO A 50 6.77 30.68 38.21
CA PRO A 50 7.12 30.66 36.79
C PRO A 50 7.01 29.26 36.17
N PHE A 51 6.55 29.20 34.91
CA PHE A 51 6.30 27.94 34.19
C PHE A 51 7.54 27.02 34.14
N SER A 52 8.73 27.56 33.92
CA SER A 52 9.97 26.76 33.90
C SER A 52 10.25 26.09 35.24
N THR A 53 10.04 26.81 36.34
CA THR A 53 10.22 26.29 37.70
C THR A 53 9.19 25.20 38.02
N GLN A 54 7.94 25.37 37.57
CA GLN A 54 6.91 24.33 37.72
C GLN A 54 7.26 23.06 36.93
N LEU A 55 7.83 23.20 35.73
CA LEU A 55 8.20 22.08 34.87
C LEU A 55 9.31 21.23 35.49
N ASP A 56 10.30 21.89 36.11
CA ASP A 56 11.41 21.25 36.80
C ASP A 56 10.95 20.58 38.12
N GLN A 57 10.09 21.25 38.88
CA GLN A 57 9.58 20.75 40.16
C GLN A 57 8.59 19.59 40.01
N ASN A 58 7.85 19.53 38.89
CA ASN A 58 6.84 18.49 38.64
C ASN A 58 7.33 17.36 37.71
N LEU A 59 8.63 17.28 37.45
CA LEU A 59 9.20 16.22 36.61
C LEU A 59 9.12 14.86 37.32
N ASN A 60 8.40 13.91 36.73
CA ASN A 60 8.24 12.54 37.20
C ASN A 60 8.90 11.56 36.22
N GLN A 61 9.77 10.70 36.72
CA GLN A 61 10.43 9.66 35.94
C GLN A 61 10.25 8.30 36.62
N SER A 62 9.92 7.26 35.85
CA SER A 62 9.83 5.90 36.37
C SER A 62 10.40 4.87 35.38
N ILE A 63 11.01 3.81 35.92
CA ILE A 63 11.54 2.67 35.14
C ILE A 63 11.03 1.39 35.79
N GLY A 64 10.46 0.50 34.97
CA GLY A 64 9.92 -0.79 35.42
C GLY A 64 10.36 -1.96 34.55
N PHE A 65 10.60 -3.11 35.20
CA PHE A 65 10.85 -4.40 34.56
C PHE A 65 9.74 -5.39 34.94
N THR A 66 9.15 -6.03 33.93
CA THR A 66 8.09 -7.03 34.13
C THR A 66 8.48 -8.32 33.41
N LEU A 67 8.46 -9.44 34.13
CA LEU A 67 8.64 -10.78 33.60
C LEU A 67 7.34 -11.58 33.81
N ASN A 68 6.73 -12.05 32.72
CA ASN A 68 5.53 -12.88 32.77
C ASN A 68 5.82 -14.27 32.20
N ILE A 69 5.82 -15.29 33.06
CA ILE A 69 5.97 -16.70 32.67
C ILE A 69 4.68 -17.43 33.03
N PRO A 70 3.71 -17.55 32.10
CA PRO A 70 2.48 -18.27 32.37
C PRO A 70 2.77 -19.78 32.49
N ILE A 71 2.54 -20.36 33.68
CA ILE A 71 2.79 -21.79 33.94
C ILE A 71 1.70 -22.67 33.29
N PHE A 72 0.45 -22.23 33.31
CA PHE A 72 -0.66 -22.91 32.66
C PHE A 72 -1.63 -21.89 32.04
N ASN A 73 -1.88 -22.00 30.74
CA ASN A 73 -2.76 -21.10 30.01
C ASN A 73 -3.87 -21.85 29.25
N ASN A 74 -4.35 -22.96 29.83
CA ASN A 74 -5.40 -23.80 29.25
C ASN A 74 -5.09 -24.29 27.83
N MET A 75 -3.84 -24.73 27.61
CA MET A 75 -3.31 -25.20 26.31
C MET A 75 -3.36 -24.16 25.16
N ARG A 76 -3.64 -22.88 25.42
CA ARG A 76 -3.74 -21.85 24.38
C ARG A 76 -2.49 -21.78 23.50
N ASN A 77 -1.29 -21.90 24.09
CA ASN A 77 -0.04 -21.91 23.32
C ASN A 77 0.03 -23.09 22.33
N ASN A 78 -0.42 -24.28 22.75
CA ASN A 78 -0.42 -25.47 21.89
C ASN A 78 -1.38 -25.29 20.72
N TYR A 79 -2.59 -24.78 20.97
CA TYR A 79 -3.55 -24.49 19.90
C TYR A 79 -3.04 -23.41 18.94
N SER A 80 -2.45 -22.32 19.45
CA SER A 80 -1.85 -21.29 18.60
C SER A 80 -0.73 -21.85 17.72
N VAL A 81 0.10 -22.74 18.25
CA VAL A 81 1.15 -23.42 17.46
C VAL A 81 0.55 -24.36 16.42
N GLN A 82 -0.50 -25.12 16.75
CA GLN A 82 -1.19 -25.98 15.78
C GLN A 82 -1.84 -25.15 14.66
N GLN A 83 -2.49 -24.04 15.00
CA GLN A 83 -3.06 -23.13 14.01
C GLN A 83 -1.99 -22.51 13.11
N ALA A 84 -0.85 -22.10 13.68
CA ALA A 84 0.29 -21.60 12.91
C ALA A 84 0.84 -22.68 11.94
N ARG A 85 0.90 -23.95 12.37
CA ARG A 85 1.28 -25.07 11.50
C ARG A 85 0.29 -25.27 10.36
N VAL A 86 -1.02 -25.25 10.62
CA VAL A 86 -2.05 -25.36 9.57
C VAL A 86 -1.94 -24.18 8.59
N GLN A 87 -1.75 -22.96 9.09
CA GLN A 87 -1.58 -21.79 8.25
C GLN A 87 -0.31 -21.87 7.39
N HIS A 88 0.79 -22.39 7.93
CA HIS A 88 2.00 -22.67 7.17
C HIS A 88 1.76 -23.67 6.03
N GLU A 89 1.11 -24.80 6.32
CA GLU A 89 0.78 -25.80 5.28
C GLU A 89 -0.16 -25.21 4.21
N LYS A 90 -1.12 -24.37 4.61
CA LYS A 90 -2.00 -23.66 3.66
C LYS A 90 -1.20 -22.74 2.74
N THR A 91 -0.26 -21.96 3.28
CA THR A 91 0.61 -21.08 2.48
C THR A 91 1.52 -21.90 1.57
N ARG A 92 2.06 -23.02 2.05
CA ARG A 92 2.89 -23.94 1.25
C ARG A 92 2.11 -24.54 0.07
N ASN A 93 0.87 -24.96 0.31
CA ASN A 93 -0.02 -25.43 -0.75
C ASN A 93 -0.36 -24.31 -1.72
N GLY A 94 -0.64 -23.10 -1.23
CA GLY A 94 -0.86 -21.91 -2.06
C GLY A 94 0.32 -21.57 -2.97
N MET A 95 1.55 -21.68 -2.47
CA MET A 95 2.76 -21.52 -3.27
C MET A 95 2.86 -22.58 -4.38
N THR A 96 2.51 -23.83 -4.08
CA THR A 96 2.51 -24.92 -5.06
C THR A 96 1.47 -24.69 -6.15
N SER A 97 0.25 -24.28 -5.78
CA SER A 97 -0.80 -23.93 -6.74
C SER A 97 -0.37 -22.78 -7.64
N LEU A 98 0.17 -21.69 -7.06
CA LEU A 98 0.65 -20.54 -7.83
C LEU A 98 1.76 -20.94 -8.82
N ARG A 99 2.66 -21.84 -8.41
CA ARG A 99 3.71 -22.39 -9.30
C ARG A 99 3.10 -23.17 -10.46
N ASN A 100 2.13 -24.03 -10.19
CA ASN A 100 1.46 -24.81 -11.23
C ASN A 100 0.65 -23.91 -12.18
N ASP A 101 -0.01 -22.89 -11.65
CA ASP A 101 -0.74 -21.90 -12.45
C ASP A 101 0.20 -21.11 -13.37
N LEU A 102 1.37 -20.68 -12.86
CA LEU A 102 2.39 -20.04 -13.67
C LEU A 102 2.89 -20.95 -14.80
N GLN A 103 3.18 -22.22 -14.49
CA GLN A 103 3.60 -23.20 -15.50
C GLN A 103 2.54 -23.39 -16.58
N ARG A 104 1.27 -23.52 -16.17
CA ARG A 104 0.14 -23.62 -17.11
C ARG A 104 0.03 -22.39 -17.99
N ASN A 105 0.07 -21.20 -17.40
CA ASN A 105 -0.04 -19.94 -18.14
C ASN A 105 1.09 -19.78 -19.17
N VAL A 106 2.32 -20.20 -18.84
CA VAL A 106 3.45 -20.19 -19.79
C VAL A 106 3.20 -21.16 -20.95
N LEU A 107 2.70 -22.37 -20.68
CA LEU A 107 2.38 -23.35 -21.71
C LEU A 107 1.25 -22.85 -22.62
N ASP A 108 0.19 -22.28 -22.05
CA ASP A 108 -0.93 -21.72 -22.80
C ASP A 108 -0.46 -20.55 -23.68
N ALA A 109 0.39 -19.66 -23.14
CA ALA A 109 0.99 -18.56 -23.89
C ALA A 109 1.88 -19.05 -25.05
N LEU A 110 2.68 -20.11 -24.85
CA LEU A 110 3.49 -20.73 -25.90
C LEU A 110 2.60 -21.30 -27.02
N VAL A 111 1.53 -22.02 -26.66
CA VAL A 111 0.59 -22.58 -27.63
C VAL A 111 -0.10 -21.46 -28.41
N GLN A 112 -0.53 -20.40 -27.72
CA GLN A 112 -1.17 -19.23 -28.33
C GLN A 112 -0.23 -18.49 -29.28
N GLN A 113 1.02 -18.25 -28.87
CA GLN A 113 2.04 -17.61 -29.71
C GLN A 113 2.32 -18.44 -30.98
N ARG A 114 2.45 -19.76 -30.84
CA ARG A 114 2.66 -20.65 -31.98
C ARG A 114 1.46 -20.70 -32.93
N SER A 115 0.25 -20.68 -32.38
CA SER A 115 -0.99 -20.62 -33.16
C SER A 115 -1.07 -19.31 -33.94
N ALA A 116 -0.85 -18.17 -33.28
CA ALA A 116 -0.85 -16.85 -33.90
C ALA A 116 0.22 -16.73 -34.99
N HIS A 117 1.41 -17.30 -34.77
CA HIS A 117 2.45 -17.35 -35.81
C HIS A 117 1.99 -18.11 -37.07
N ARG A 118 1.36 -19.26 -36.90
CA ARG A 118 0.81 -20.05 -38.02
C ARG A 118 -0.30 -19.30 -38.75
N GLN A 119 -1.17 -18.61 -38.01
CA GLN A 119 -2.21 -17.76 -38.60
C GLN A 119 -1.62 -16.60 -39.41
N PHE A 120 -0.55 -15.97 -38.90
CA PHE A 120 0.18 -14.94 -39.63
C PHE A 120 0.78 -15.48 -40.95
N LEU A 121 1.43 -16.65 -40.92
CA LEU A 121 1.96 -17.28 -42.12
C LEU A 121 0.85 -17.63 -43.13
N ALA A 122 -0.27 -18.17 -42.67
CA ALA A 122 -1.42 -18.50 -43.51
C ALA A 122 -2.03 -17.24 -44.15
N ALA A 123 -2.21 -16.16 -43.37
CA ALA A 123 -2.70 -14.88 -43.87
C ALA A 123 -1.72 -14.26 -44.88
N SER A 124 -0.41 -14.39 -44.66
CA SER A 124 0.60 -13.93 -45.61
C SER A 124 0.49 -14.67 -46.94
N LYS A 125 0.28 -15.99 -46.90
CA LYS A 125 0.08 -16.78 -48.11
C LYS A 125 -1.24 -16.45 -48.80
N ALA A 126 -2.29 -16.15 -48.05
CA ALA A 126 -3.57 -15.71 -48.60
C ALA A 126 -3.46 -14.38 -49.36
N VAL A 127 -2.67 -13.43 -48.85
CA VAL A 127 -2.35 -12.18 -49.57
C VAL A 127 -1.58 -12.46 -50.85
N GLU A 128 -0.54 -13.30 -50.81
CA GLU A 128 0.22 -13.68 -52.01
C GLU A 128 -0.69 -14.29 -53.09
N SER A 129 -1.52 -15.27 -52.71
CA SER A 129 -2.48 -15.89 -53.62
C SER A 129 -3.53 -14.91 -54.13
N GLY A 130 -4.01 -14.00 -53.28
CA GLY A 130 -4.97 -12.96 -53.64
C GLY A 130 -4.39 -11.96 -54.65
N THR A 131 -3.10 -11.63 -54.53
CA THR A 131 -2.39 -10.75 -55.46
C THR A 131 -2.33 -11.37 -56.85
N VAL A 132 -1.92 -12.65 -56.94
CA VAL A 132 -1.88 -13.38 -58.22
C VAL A 132 -3.28 -13.53 -58.82
N ALA A 133 -4.29 -13.80 -58.00
CA ALA A 133 -5.68 -13.90 -58.47
C ALA A 133 -6.20 -12.56 -59.03
N LEU A 134 -5.83 -11.44 -58.40
CA LEU A 134 -6.17 -10.11 -58.91
C LEU A 134 -5.46 -9.80 -60.23
N GLU A 135 -4.18 -10.15 -60.35
CA GLU A 135 -3.40 -10.00 -61.59
C GLU A 135 -4.07 -10.75 -62.75
N PHE A 136 -4.42 -12.02 -62.55
CA PHE A 136 -5.12 -12.80 -63.56
C PHE A 136 -6.52 -12.26 -63.89
N ALA A 137 -7.26 -11.77 -62.89
CA ALA A 137 -8.54 -11.11 -63.11
C ALA A 137 -8.38 -9.82 -63.93
N GLN A 138 -7.31 -9.05 -63.69
CA GLN A 138 -7.02 -7.84 -64.45
C GLN A 138 -6.73 -8.18 -65.91
N GLU A 139 -5.87 -9.17 -66.19
CA GLU A 139 -5.59 -9.61 -67.57
C GLU A 139 -6.86 -10.06 -68.31
N ARG A 140 -7.71 -10.85 -67.65
CA ARG A 140 -8.98 -11.30 -68.24
C ARG A 140 -9.96 -10.17 -68.47
N TYR A 141 -9.97 -9.16 -67.60
CA TYR A 141 -10.81 -7.98 -67.79
C TYR A 141 -10.33 -7.15 -68.98
N ASP A 142 -9.01 -6.97 -69.11
CA ASP A 142 -8.39 -6.24 -70.23
C ASP A 142 -8.64 -6.93 -71.58
N GLN A 143 -8.78 -8.27 -71.57
CA GLN A 143 -9.20 -9.07 -72.72
C GLN A 143 -10.74 -9.10 -72.94
N GLY A 144 -11.52 -8.46 -72.09
CA GLY A 144 -13.00 -8.45 -72.16
C GLY A 144 -13.66 -9.78 -71.78
N VAL A 145 -12.95 -10.70 -71.12
CA VAL A 145 -13.41 -12.04 -70.75
C VAL A 145 -14.23 -12.04 -69.45
N ILE A 146 -13.98 -11.07 -68.56
CA ILE A 146 -14.74 -10.89 -67.31
C ILE A 146 -15.31 -9.48 -67.19
N THR A 147 -16.29 -9.33 -66.32
CA THR A 147 -16.94 -8.05 -66.03
C THR A 147 -16.17 -7.23 -65.00
N VAL A 148 -16.47 -5.93 -64.92
CA VAL A 148 -15.93 -5.03 -63.89
C VAL A 148 -16.35 -5.46 -62.47
N ILE A 149 -17.51 -6.12 -62.32
CA ILE A 149 -18.00 -6.64 -61.04
C ILE A 149 -17.10 -7.78 -60.55
N GLU A 150 -16.71 -8.69 -61.45
CA GLU A 150 -15.78 -9.79 -61.13
C GLU A 150 -14.39 -9.27 -60.77
N LEU A 151 -13.87 -8.27 -61.51
CA LEU A 151 -12.61 -7.60 -61.17
C LEU A 151 -12.66 -6.94 -59.79
N ASN A 152 -13.73 -6.21 -59.48
CA ASN A 152 -13.92 -5.57 -58.17
C ASN A 152 -14.09 -6.59 -57.04
N THR A 153 -14.64 -7.77 -57.34
CA THR A 153 -14.72 -8.87 -56.38
C THR A 153 -13.31 -9.36 -56.03
N ALA A 154 -12.45 -9.58 -57.02
CA ALA A 154 -11.05 -9.95 -56.79
C ALA A 154 -10.28 -8.90 -55.96
N LYS A 155 -10.47 -7.60 -56.28
CA LYS A 155 -9.89 -6.48 -55.49
C LYS A 155 -10.36 -6.51 -54.03
N THR A 156 -11.66 -6.71 -53.81
CA THR A 156 -12.24 -6.81 -52.47
C THR A 156 -11.66 -7.99 -51.69
N THR A 157 -11.49 -9.15 -52.33
CA THR A 157 -10.89 -10.33 -51.70
C THR A 157 -9.43 -10.10 -51.28
N LEU A 158 -8.62 -9.44 -52.13
CA LEU A 158 -7.24 -9.08 -51.77
C LEU A 158 -7.20 -8.08 -50.61
N ASN A 159 -8.06 -7.04 -50.63
CA ASN A 159 -8.15 -6.06 -49.55
C ASN A 159 -8.51 -6.72 -48.22
N ASN A 160 -9.49 -7.63 -48.21
CA ASN A 160 -9.87 -8.39 -47.02
C ASN A 160 -8.73 -9.27 -46.52
N SER A 161 -8.02 -9.95 -47.43
CA SER A 161 -6.85 -10.78 -47.07
C SER A 161 -5.72 -9.94 -46.47
N THR A 162 -5.51 -8.73 -46.98
CA THR A 162 -4.50 -7.78 -46.49
C THR A 162 -4.86 -7.27 -45.09
N ALA A 163 -6.13 -6.92 -44.85
CA ALA A 163 -6.61 -6.56 -43.52
C ALA A 163 -6.42 -7.72 -42.52
N ASN A 164 -6.72 -8.95 -42.94
CA ASN A 164 -6.52 -10.15 -42.13
C ASN A 164 -5.04 -10.39 -41.79
N LEU A 165 -4.12 -10.16 -42.73
CA LEU A 165 -2.68 -10.24 -42.48
C LEU A 165 -2.23 -9.23 -41.42
N ILE A 166 -2.71 -7.99 -41.49
CA ILE A 166 -2.38 -6.95 -40.52
C ILE A 166 -2.85 -7.37 -39.12
N ASN A 167 -4.10 -7.84 -39.00
CA ASN A 167 -4.64 -8.32 -37.73
C ASN A 167 -3.85 -9.52 -37.19
N ALA A 168 -3.54 -10.51 -38.03
CA ALA A 168 -2.76 -11.69 -37.65
C ALA A 168 -1.34 -11.32 -37.20
N LYS A 169 -0.71 -10.33 -37.84
CA LYS A 169 0.60 -9.80 -37.45
C LYS A 169 0.56 -9.20 -36.03
N TYR A 170 -0.43 -8.36 -35.73
CA TYR A 170 -0.56 -7.78 -34.39
C TYR A 170 -0.87 -8.84 -33.33
N GLN A 171 -1.73 -9.81 -33.63
CA GLN A 171 -2.03 -10.92 -32.72
C GLN A 171 -0.78 -11.74 -32.40
N TYR A 172 0.05 -12.03 -33.40
CA TYR A 172 1.33 -12.72 -33.21
C TYR A 172 2.29 -11.91 -32.32
N LEU A 173 2.44 -10.61 -32.59
CA LEU A 173 3.31 -9.74 -31.80
C LEU A 173 2.85 -9.66 -30.34
N MET A 174 1.54 -9.48 -30.12
CA MET A 174 0.97 -9.43 -28.76
C MET A 174 1.16 -10.76 -28.02
N ALA A 175 0.91 -11.89 -28.68
CA ALA A 175 1.13 -13.21 -28.08
C ALA A 175 2.60 -13.46 -27.73
N SER A 176 3.54 -12.99 -28.57
CA SER A 176 4.97 -13.05 -28.27
C SER A 176 5.34 -12.20 -27.05
N LYS A 177 4.87 -10.94 -26.99
CA LYS A 177 5.16 -10.06 -25.85
C LYS A 177 4.52 -10.56 -24.54
N TYR A 178 3.34 -11.15 -24.61
CA TYR A 178 2.70 -11.76 -23.44
C TYR A 178 3.53 -12.93 -22.89
N LEU A 179 4.09 -13.77 -23.77
CA LEU A 179 5.00 -14.85 -23.38
C LEU A 179 6.28 -14.30 -22.72
N ASP A 180 6.87 -13.24 -23.27
CA ASP A 180 8.07 -12.59 -22.70
C ASP A 180 7.82 -12.10 -21.26
N ILE A 181 6.65 -11.49 -21.02
CA ILE A 181 6.23 -11.04 -19.67
C ILE A 181 6.16 -12.23 -18.70
N LEU A 182 5.56 -13.34 -19.12
CA LEU A 182 5.44 -14.53 -18.26
C LEU A 182 6.78 -15.20 -17.97
N GLN A 183 7.78 -15.03 -18.86
CA GLN A 183 9.14 -15.53 -18.67
C GLN A 183 10.02 -14.56 -17.84
N GLY A 184 9.50 -13.38 -17.47
CA GLY A 184 10.22 -12.38 -16.69
C GLY A 184 11.25 -11.58 -17.49
N ILE A 185 11.16 -11.59 -18.83
CA ILE A 185 12.01 -10.79 -19.70
C ILE A 185 11.41 -9.36 -19.77
N PRO A 186 12.20 -8.29 -19.53
CA PRO A 186 11.69 -6.93 -19.59
C PRO A 186 11.19 -6.59 -20.99
N VAL A 187 9.98 -6.03 -21.07
CA VAL A 187 9.34 -5.65 -22.34
C VAL A 187 9.96 -4.36 -22.87
N SER A 188 10.70 -4.42 -23.99
CA SER A 188 10.94 -3.24 -24.82
C SER A 188 9.80 -3.12 -25.84
N LEU A 189 9.17 -1.93 -25.89
CA LEU A 189 8.17 -1.55 -26.88
C LEU A 189 8.79 -1.37 -28.26
#